data_AF-A0A7C6TJM2-F1
#
_entry.id   AF-A0A7C6TJM2-F1
#
_cell.length_a   1.000
_cell.length_b   1.000
_cell.length_c   1.000
_cell.angle_alpha   90.00
_cell.angle_beta   90.00
_cell.angle_gamma   90.00
#
_symmetry.space_group_name_H-M   'P 1'
#
loop_
_entity.id
_entity.type
_entity.pdbx_description
1 polymer ?
#
loop_
_entity_poly.entity_id
_entity_poly.type
_entity_poly.pdbx_seq_one_letter_code
_entity_poly.pdbx_strand_id
1 'polypeptide(L)'
;MSKKSRVWLAVALVLVLLAGAGVFALFRLPMTKSSAAKAAAHDLAEEQLSSDIWHEKDLAQGLFDRVTKALGTRVDLRSVTVDDITEADGRTVATLDWTWANNDGESWEYSSQLPLEKNGLFWWADLTEKAIHPKLGKGGSFALRANPGGRGKILGADDEVLMEEGKVVDIGVHPNRLEPDTIGKLVKGLNDGVDSLDLDADDLE
;
A
#
# COMPACT_ATOMS: atom_id res chain seq x y z
N MET A 1 6.13 -51.94 -33.97
CA MET A 1 6.88 -51.68 -32.71
C MET A 1 6.64 -52.82 -31.75
N SER A 2 7.68 -53.52 -31.29
CA SER A 2 7.53 -54.60 -30.31
C SER A 2 7.16 -54.02 -28.93
N LYS A 3 6.45 -54.79 -28.09
CA LYS A 3 6.07 -54.38 -26.73
C LYS A 3 7.27 -53.85 -25.92
N LYS A 4 8.46 -54.44 -26.12
CA LYS A 4 9.72 -54.02 -25.47
C LYS A 4 10.17 -52.61 -25.87
N SER A 5 9.99 -52.22 -27.14
CA SER A 5 10.34 -50.88 -27.63
C SER A 5 9.40 -49.79 -27.09
N ARG A 6 8.10 -50.10 -26.88
CA ARG A 6 7.16 -49.16 -26.23
C ARG A 6 7.46 -48.96 -24.73
N VAL A 7 7.85 -50.02 -24.03
CA VAL A 7 8.20 -49.94 -22.60
C VAL A 7 9.47 -49.12 -22.37
N TRP A 8 10.51 -49.32 -23.19
CA TRP A 8 11.75 -48.54 -23.09
C TRP A 8 11.55 -47.05 -23.41
N LEU A 9 10.70 -46.73 -24.39
CA LEU A 9 10.38 -45.35 -24.73
C LEU A 9 9.60 -44.65 -23.61
N ALA A 10 8.68 -45.35 -22.95
CA ALA A 10 7.93 -44.82 -21.81
C ALA A 10 8.82 -44.55 -20.58
N VAL A 11 9.76 -45.45 -20.28
CA VAL A 11 10.72 -45.27 -19.18
C VAL A 11 11.65 -44.09 -19.43
N ALA A 12 12.16 -43.93 -20.65
CA ALA A 12 12.99 -42.80 -21.03
C ALA A 12 12.23 -41.46 -20.93
N LEU A 13 10.95 -41.43 -21.36
CA LEU A 13 10.11 -40.24 -21.25
C LEU A 13 9.85 -39.84 -19.80
N VAL A 14 9.58 -40.81 -18.92
CA VAL A 14 9.38 -40.56 -17.48
C VAL A 14 10.65 -40.06 -16.81
N LEU A 15 11.82 -40.61 -17.16
CA LEU A 15 13.10 -40.13 -16.64
C LEU A 15 13.42 -38.70 -17.10
N VAL A 16 13.12 -38.35 -18.34
CA VAL A 16 13.28 -36.97 -18.84
C VAL A 16 12.31 -36.01 -18.17
N LEU A 17 11.06 -36.42 -17.93
CA LEU A 17 10.08 -35.61 -17.18
C LEU A 17 10.48 -35.42 -15.72
N LEU A 18 10.99 -36.45 -15.04
CA LEU A 18 11.48 -36.35 -13.66
C LEU A 18 12.75 -35.52 -13.56
N ALA A 19 13.69 -35.64 -14.50
CA ALA A 19 14.87 -34.79 -14.56
C ALA A 19 14.49 -33.34 -14.88
N GLY A 20 13.56 -33.12 -15.80
CA GLY A 20 13.03 -31.78 -16.13
C GLY A 20 12.31 -31.14 -14.94
N ALA A 21 11.48 -31.89 -14.22
CA ALA A 21 10.81 -31.43 -13.01
C ALA A 21 11.80 -31.14 -11.87
N GLY A 22 12.83 -31.98 -11.70
CA GLY A 22 13.88 -31.77 -10.70
C GLY A 22 14.73 -30.53 -10.99
N VAL A 23 15.12 -30.31 -12.24
CA VAL A 23 15.85 -29.09 -12.67
C VAL A 23 14.95 -27.85 -12.53
N PHE A 24 13.68 -27.94 -12.88
CA PHE A 24 12.71 -26.85 -12.73
C PHE A 24 12.47 -26.47 -11.26
N ALA A 25 12.39 -27.46 -10.36
CA ALA A 25 12.27 -27.24 -8.93
C ALA A 25 13.55 -26.63 -8.33
N LEU A 26 14.73 -27.08 -8.76
CA LEU A 26 16.02 -26.50 -8.34
C LEU A 26 16.18 -25.05 -8.79
N PHE A 27 15.66 -24.68 -9.96
CA PHE A 27 15.68 -23.29 -10.44
C PHE A 27 14.76 -22.35 -9.64
N ARG A 28 13.75 -22.89 -8.94
CA ARG A 28 12.83 -22.08 -8.11
C ARG A 28 13.38 -21.80 -6.71
N LEU A 29 14.40 -22.52 -6.27
CA LEU A 29 14.95 -22.33 -4.94
C LEU A 29 15.89 -21.10 -4.90
N PRO A 30 15.86 -20.30 -3.82
CA PRO A 30 16.67 -19.09 -3.69
C PRO A 30 18.12 -19.41 -3.31
N MET A 31 18.81 -20.23 -4.12
CA MET A 31 20.20 -20.60 -3.88
C MET A 31 21.19 -19.49 -4.24
N THR A 32 20.75 -18.47 -4.98
CA THR A 32 21.59 -17.35 -5.41
C THR A 32 21.02 -16.02 -4.93
N LYS A 33 21.88 -15.03 -4.71
CA LYS A 33 21.51 -13.66 -4.35
C LYS A 33 20.55 -13.04 -5.37
N SER A 34 20.83 -13.28 -6.65
CA SER A 34 20.01 -12.78 -7.76
C SER A 34 18.63 -13.42 -7.80
N SER A 35 18.53 -14.74 -7.61
CA SER A 35 17.22 -15.40 -7.57
C SER A 35 16.42 -14.99 -6.33
N ALA A 36 17.06 -14.81 -5.18
CA ALA A 36 16.41 -14.32 -3.97
C ALA A 36 15.91 -12.87 -4.10
N ALA A 37 16.75 -11.96 -4.61
CA ALA A 37 16.35 -10.57 -4.87
C ALA A 37 15.16 -10.48 -5.85
N LYS A 38 15.20 -11.25 -6.94
CA LYS A 38 14.12 -11.28 -7.93
C LYS A 38 12.83 -11.87 -7.37
N ALA A 39 12.92 -12.94 -6.57
CA ALA A 39 11.76 -13.49 -5.89
C ALA A 39 11.17 -12.49 -4.89
N ALA A 40 12.01 -11.78 -4.14
CA ALA A 40 11.58 -10.72 -3.24
C ALA A 40 10.85 -9.58 -3.97
N ALA A 41 11.47 -9.04 -5.03
CA ALA A 41 10.87 -7.98 -5.84
C ALA A 41 9.54 -8.41 -6.45
N HIS A 42 9.45 -9.65 -6.97
CA HIS A 42 8.22 -10.21 -7.50
C HIS A 42 7.12 -10.30 -6.43
N ASP A 43 7.42 -10.92 -5.28
CA ASP A 43 6.47 -11.06 -4.18
C ASP A 43 5.98 -9.71 -3.65
N LEU A 44 6.88 -8.72 -3.56
CA LEU A 44 6.52 -7.35 -3.15
C LEU A 44 5.63 -6.68 -4.20
N ALA A 45 5.93 -6.84 -5.49
CA ALA A 45 5.13 -6.28 -6.58
C ALA A 45 3.73 -6.88 -6.66
N GLU A 46 3.59 -8.17 -6.36
CA GLU A 46 2.30 -8.87 -6.28
C GLU A 46 1.60 -8.69 -4.92
N GLU A 47 2.21 -7.96 -3.99
CA GLU A 47 1.73 -7.74 -2.62
C GLU A 47 1.50 -9.05 -1.84
N GLN A 48 2.20 -10.12 -2.22
CA GLN A 48 2.06 -11.48 -1.69
C GLN A 48 3.41 -12.10 -1.36
N LEU A 49 3.80 -12.03 -0.09
CA LEU A 49 5.10 -12.48 0.42
C LEU A 49 5.10 -13.99 0.71
N SER A 50 4.83 -14.77 -0.33
CA SER A 50 4.58 -16.21 -0.24
C SER A 50 5.82 -17.09 -0.47
N SER A 51 6.87 -16.55 -1.07
CA SER A 51 8.10 -17.27 -1.39
C SER A 51 8.91 -17.67 -0.15
N ASP A 52 9.69 -18.74 -0.25
CA ASP A 52 10.54 -19.25 0.85
C ASP A 52 11.75 -18.36 1.19
N ILE A 53 11.87 -17.20 0.53
CA ILE A 53 12.90 -16.19 0.81
C ILE A 53 12.57 -15.35 2.04
N TRP A 54 11.29 -15.26 2.43
CA TRP A 54 10.88 -14.52 3.61
C TRP A 54 10.98 -15.42 4.84
N HIS A 55 11.81 -15.00 5.79
CA HIS A 55 11.77 -15.59 7.13
C HIS A 55 10.45 -15.20 7.79
N GLU A 56 9.76 -16.16 8.42
CA GLU A 56 8.47 -15.92 9.08
C GLU A 56 7.49 -15.13 8.18
N LYS A 57 7.09 -15.73 7.05
CA LYS A 57 6.25 -15.14 5.99
C LYS A 57 5.08 -14.30 6.52
N ASP A 58 4.38 -14.78 7.54
CA ASP A 58 3.24 -14.09 8.13
C ASP A 58 3.64 -12.76 8.79
N LEU A 59 4.82 -12.68 9.41
CA LEU A 59 5.35 -11.42 9.96
C LEU A 59 5.79 -10.48 8.85
N ALA A 60 6.43 -10.99 7.80
CA ALA A 60 6.84 -10.19 6.65
C ALA A 60 5.63 -9.58 5.95
N GLN A 61 4.61 -10.40 5.65
CA GLN A 61 3.33 -9.94 5.10
C GLN A 61 2.67 -8.92 6.04
N GLY A 62 2.55 -9.23 7.34
CA GLY A 62 1.94 -8.32 8.30
C GLY A 62 2.69 -6.99 8.47
N LEU A 63 4.00 -6.97 8.22
CA LEU A 63 4.79 -5.73 8.15
C LEU A 63 4.47 -4.94 6.89
N PHE A 64 4.50 -5.59 5.72
CA PHE A 64 4.18 -4.96 4.45
C PHE A 64 2.78 -4.34 4.50
N ASP A 65 1.76 -5.14 4.87
CA ASP A 65 0.37 -4.71 4.98
C ASP A 65 0.23 -3.52 5.91
N ARG A 66 0.86 -3.54 7.10
CA ARG A 66 0.81 -2.43 8.05
C ARG A 66 1.37 -1.14 7.45
N VAL A 67 2.52 -1.23 6.77
CA VAL A 67 3.21 -0.06 6.21
C VAL A 67 2.40 0.55 5.07
N THR A 68 1.80 -0.27 4.22
CA THR A 68 1.12 0.16 2.99
C THR A 68 -0.39 0.39 3.17
N LYS A 69 -1.01 -0.10 4.25
CA LYS A 69 -2.47 -0.02 4.51
C LYS A 69 -3.10 1.34 4.22
N ALA A 70 -2.44 2.43 4.57
CA ALA A 70 -2.98 3.78 4.42
C ALA A 70 -3.12 4.22 2.95
N LEU A 71 -2.37 3.61 2.02
CA LEU A 71 -2.47 3.85 0.59
C LEU A 71 -3.81 3.34 0.03
N GLY A 72 -4.28 2.19 0.53
CA GLY A 72 -5.57 1.60 0.16
C GLY A 72 -5.72 1.48 -1.36
N THR A 73 -6.93 1.74 -1.86
CA THR A 73 -7.26 1.67 -3.30
C THR A 73 -7.05 2.99 -4.05
N ARG A 74 -6.28 3.94 -3.46
CA ARG A 74 -6.04 5.26 -4.05
C ARG A 74 -4.67 5.37 -4.71
N VAL A 75 -3.75 4.50 -4.32
CA VAL A 75 -2.40 4.43 -4.83
C VAL A 75 -2.08 2.96 -5.06
N ASP A 76 -1.87 2.61 -6.31
CA ASP A 76 -1.54 1.25 -6.73
C ASP A 76 -0.03 1.08 -6.76
N LEU A 77 0.47 -0.05 -6.26
CA LEU A 77 1.82 -0.49 -6.55
C LEU A 77 1.89 -0.94 -8.02
N ARG A 78 2.73 -0.29 -8.82
CA ARG A 78 2.88 -0.58 -10.25
C ARG A 78 3.99 -1.58 -10.52
N SER A 79 5.12 -1.42 -9.85
CA SER A 79 6.24 -2.35 -9.97
C SER A 79 7.20 -2.23 -8.81
N VAL A 80 7.86 -3.36 -8.55
CA VAL A 80 9.09 -3.45 -7.75
C VAL A 80 10.11 -4.22 -8.57
N THR A 81 11.26 -3.61 -8.86
CA THR A 81 12.32 -4.23 -9.66
C THR A 81 13.65 -4.18 -8.94
N VAL A 82 14.52 -5.16 -9.21
CA VAL A 82 15.89 -5.14 -8.70
C VAL A 82 16.75 -4.33 -9.66
N ASP A 83 17.35 -3.25 -9.16
CA ASP A 83 18.30 -2.42 -9.92
C ASP A 83 19.71 -3.02 -9.85
N ASP A 84 20.22 -3.18 -8.63
CA ASP A 84 21.57 -3.71 -8.35
C ASP A 84 21.59 -4.65 -7.14
N ILE A 85 22.66 -5.46 -7.05
CA ILE A 85 22.96 -6.27 -5.88
C ILE A 85 24.42 -6.03 -5.51
N THR A 86 24.62 -5.29 -4.42
CA THR A 86 25.95 -4.93 -3.94
C THR A 86 26.36 -5.82 -2.78
N GLU A 87 27.66 -6.12 -2.70
CA GLU A 87 28.28 -6.76 -1.54
C GLU A 87 29.39 -5.89 -0.98
N ALA A 88 29.23 -5.49 0.27
CA ALA A 88 30.21 -4.69 0.99
C ALA A 88 30.21 -5.05 2.46
N ASP A 89 31.40 -5.11 3.06
CA ASP A 89 31.59 -5.36 4.50
C ASP A 89 30.89 -6.63 5.02
N GLY A 90 30.88 -7.70 4.19
CA GLY A 90 30.22 -8.96 4.54
C GLY A 90 28.68 -8.91 4.51
N ARG A 91 28.09 -7.83 4.02
CA ARG A 91 26.65 -7.67 3.81
C ARG A 91 26.32 -7.73 2.33
N THR A 92 25.23 -8.40 2.00
CA THR A 92 24.65 -8.43 0.66
C THR A 92 23.36 -7.62 0.69
N VAL A 93 23.20 -6.67 -0.23
CA VAL A 93 22.03 -5.78 -0.28
C VAL A 93 21.55 -5.70 -1.72
N ALA A 94 20.25 -5.90 -1.92
CA ALA A 94 19.60 -5.63 -3.18
C ALA A 94 19.00 -4.22 -3.17
N THR A 95 19.29 -3.42 -4.19
CA THR A 95 18.61 -2.14 -4.42
C THR A 95 17.31 -2.43 -5.18
N LEU A 96 16.20 -1.98 -4.62
CA LEU A 96 14.87 -2.14 -5.21
C LEU A 96 14.37 -0.79 -5.71
N ASP A 97 13.92 -0.74 -6.94
CA ASP A 97 13.19 0.40 -7.50
C ASP A 97 11.70 0.15 -7.38
N TRP A 98 11.02 1.15 -6.82
CA TRP A 98 9.59 1.14 -6.57
C TRP A 98 8.92 2.15 -7.46
N THR A 99 7.80 1.74 -8.04
CA THR A 99 6.92 2.63 -8.78
C THR A 99 5.51 2.46 -8.26
N TRP A 100 4.93 3.54 -7.78
CA TRP A 100 3.54 3.66 -7.37
C TRP A 100 2.84 4.62 -8.32
N ALA A 101 1.51 4.53 -8.43
CA ALA A 101 0.73 5.57 -9.09
C ALA A 101 -0.60 5.78 -8.40
N ASN A 102 -1.03 7.04 -8.29
CA ASN A 102 -2.38 7.34 -7.83
C ASN A 102 -3.43 7.06 -8.93
N ASN A 103 -4.71 7.19 -8.57
CA ASN A 103 -5.83 6.99 -9.50
C ASN A 103 -5.87 8.00 -10.66
N ASP A 104 -5.16 9.12 -10.54
CA ASP A 104 -5.02 10.15 -11.57
C ASP A 104 -3.83 9.89 -12.52
N GLY A 105 -3.05 8.83 -12.26
CA GLY A 105 -1.90 8.41 -13.07
C GLY A 105 -0.60 9.13 -12.73
N GLU A 106 -0.55 9.95 -11.67
CA GLU A 106 0.69 10.55 -11.20
C GLU A 106 1.57 9.47 -10.55
N SER A 107 2.82 9.36 -11.02
CA SER A 107 3.76 8.36 -10.53
C SER A 107 4.57 8.87 -9.34
N TRP A 108 4.84 7.95 -8.41
CA TRP A 108 5.78 8.15 -7.31
C TRP A 108 6.83 7.04 -7.34
N GLU A 109 8.06 7.44 -7.62
CA GLU A 109 9.20 6.54 -7.82
C GLU A 109 10.29 6.81 -6.79
N TYR A 110 10.90 5.73 -6.29
CA TYR A 110 12.04 5.80 -5.38
C TYR A 110 12.77 4.46 -5.32
N SER A 111 14.01 4.48 -4.82
CA SER A 111 14.77 3.26 -4.54
C SER A 111 14.88 3.00 -3.03
N SER A 112 14.90 1.74 -2.65
CA SER A 112 15.15 1.26 -1.29
C SER A 112 16.21 0.16 -1.27
N GLN A 113 16.63 -0.25 -0.08
CA GLN A 113 17.64 -1.30 0.11
C GLN A 113 17.05 -2.46 0.89
N LEU A 114 17.06 -3.64 0.28
CA LEU A 114 16.65 -4.90 0.89
C LEU A 114 17.89 -5.71 1.28
N PRO A 115 18.18 -5.87 2.58
CA PRO A 115 19.24 -6.77 3.03
C PRO A 115 18.93 -8.22 2.65
N LEU A 116 19.96 -8.92 2.18
CA LEU A 116 19.92 -10.34 1.89
C LEU A 116 20.90 -11.08 2.78
N GLU A 117 20.42 -12.14 3.44
CA GLU A 117 21.21 -12.93 4.37
C GLU A 117 21.39 -14.36 3.84
N LYS A 118 22.62 -14.86 3.92
CA LYS A 118 22.91 -16.24 3.55
C LYS A 118 22.60 -17.16 4.74
N ASN A 119 21.66 -18.08 4.56
CA ASN A 119 21.36 -19.12 5.53
C ASN A 119 21.55 -20.52 4.92
N GLY A 120 22.65 -21.17 5.30
CA GLY A 120 23.04 -22.46 4.73
C GLY A 120 23.30 -22.37 3.22
N LEU A 121 22.50 -23.09 2.43
CA LEU A 121 22.55 -23.09 0.97
C LEU A 121 21.63 -22.04 0.32
N PHE A 122 20.80 -21.36 1.12
CA PHE A 122 19.77 -20.45 0.64
C PHE A 122 20.04 -19.00 1.03
N TRP A 123 19.41 -18.10 0.31
CA TRP A 123 19.39 -16.67 0.61
C TRP A 123 18.00 -16.27 1.07
N TRP A 124 17.96 -15.52 2.17
CA TRP A 124 16.76 -14.94 2.74
C TRP A 124 16.76 -13.44 2.57
N ALA A 125 15.57 -12.86 2.46
CA ALA A 125 15.36 -11.42 2.45
C ALA A 125 14.91 -10.96 3.85
N ASP A 126 15.59 -9.97 4.39
CA ASP A 126 15.22 -9.35 5.66
C ASP A 126 14.36 -8.12 5.40
N LEU A 127 13.04 -8.29 5.54
CA LEU A 127 12.09 -7.21 5.31
C LEU A 127 11.98 -6.31 6.55
N THR A 128 12.36 -5.06 6.38
CA THR A 128 12.15 -3.99 7.37
C THR A 128 11.41 -2.82 6.73
N GLU A 129 10.89 -1.88 7.52
CA GLU A 129 10.21 -0.70 6.97
C GLU A 129 11.15 0.12 6.07
N LYS A 130 12.45 0.13 6.37
CA LYS A 130 13.47 0.80 5.57
C LYS A 130 13.69 0.14 4.20
N ALA A 131 13.46 -1.18 4.11
CA ALA A 131 13.48 -1.90 2.85
C ALA A 131 12.24 -1.61 1.99
N ILE A 132 11.14 -1.15 2.58
CA ILE A 132 9.99 -0.65 1.82
C ILE A 132 10.23 0.80 1.39
N HIS A 133 10.68 1.68 2.29
CA HIS A 133 11.02 3.05 1.91
C HIS A 133 12.16 3.60 2.78
N PRO A 134 13.20 4.23 2.18
CA PRO A 134 14.46 4.51 2.86
C PRO A 134 14.37 5.47 4.06
N LYS A 135 13.31 6.27 4.14
CA LYS A 135 13.05 7.21 5.23
C LYS A 135 12.17 6.65 6.36
N LEU A 136 11.66 5.42 6.23
CA LEU A 136 10.87 4.81 7.30
C LEU A 136 11.79 4.26 8.39
N GLY A 137 11.49 4.64 9.64
CA GLY A 137 12.05 4.01 10.82
C GLY A 137 11.17 2.84 11.29
N LYS A 138 11.61 2.16 12.34
CA LYS A 138 10.85 1.08 12.98
C LYS A 138 9.46 1.56 13.40
N GLY A 139 8.42 0.84 13.01
CA GLY A 139 7.02 1.19 13.27
C GLY A 139 6.47 2.33 12.41
N GLY A 140 7.25 2.84 11.46
CA GLY A 140 6.78 3.82 10.49
C GLY A 140 5.80 3.20 9.49
N SER A 141 4.92 4.01 8.92
CA SER A 141 4.00 3.60 7.86
C SER A 141 3.83 4.75 6.86
N PHE A 142 3.26 4.44 5.70
CA PHE A 142 2.75 5.49 4.84
C PHE A 142 1.51 6.15 5.44
N ALA A 143 1.27 7.38 5.02
CA ALA A 143 0.08 8.13 5.31
C ALA A 143 -0.40 8.79 4.03
N LEU A 144 -1.70 8.71 3.77
CA LEU A 144 -2.32 9.38 2.66
C LEU A 144 -3.07 10.60 3.18
N ARG A 145 -2.81 11.76 2.58
CA ARG A 145 -3.54 13.00 2.87
C ARG A 145 -4.15 13.50 1.57
N ALA A 146 -5.47 13.71 1.58
CA ALA A 146 -6.13 14.44 0.52
C ALA A 146 -5.87 15.93 0.72
N ASN A 147 -5.41 16.61 -0.32
CA ASN A 147 -5.35 18.07 -0.37
C ASN A 147 -6.40 18.54 -1.39
N PRO A 148 -7.67 18.68 -0.99
CA PRO A 148 -8.72 19.08 -1.92
C PRO A 148 -8.42 20.47 -2.47
N GLY A 149 -8.56 20.64 -3.78
CA GLY A 149 -8.50 21.97 -4.40
C GLY A 149 -9.68 22.83 -3.94
N GLY A 150 -9.46 24.15 -3.85
CA GLY A 150 -10.54 25.10 -3.60
C GLY A 150 -11.52 25.14 -4.77
N ARG A 151 -12.80 25.35 -4.48
CA ARG A 151 -13.81 25.49 -5.55
C ARG A 151 -13.57 26.81 -6.28
N GLY A 152 -13.51 26.75 -7.62
CA GLY A 152 -13.41 27.94 -8.45
C GLY A 152 -14.63 28.86 -8.28
N LYS A 153 -14.40 30.17 -8.40
CA LYS A 153 -15.48 31.17 -8.42
C LYS A 153 -16.23 31.08 -9.74
N ILE A 154 -17.54 31.32 -9.70
CA ILE A 154 -18.35 31.54 -10.91
C ILE A 154 -18.48 33.04 -11.08
N LEU A 155 -18.08 33.55 -12.25
CA LEU A 155 -18.08 34.97 -12.58
C LEU A 155 -19.19 35.28 -13.59
N GLY A 156 -19.81 36.45 -13.45
CA GLY A 156 -20.76 37.04 -14.37
C GLY A 156 -20.08 37.96 -15.39
N ALA A 157 -20.85 38.89 -15.96
CA ALA A 157 -20.27 39.97 -16.75
C ALA A 157 -19.39 40.86 -15.86
N ASP A 158 -18.34 41.46 -16.44
CA ASP A 158 -17.43 42.38 -15.76
C ASP A 158 -16.74 41.78 -14.50
N ASP A 159 -16.48 40.46 -14.51
CA ASP A 159 -15.85 39.70 -13.42
C ASP A 159 -16.65 39.73 -12.09
N GLU A 160 -17.95 40.00 -12.13
CA GLU A 160 -18.82 39.95 -10.94
C GLU A 160 -18.86 38.54 -10.36
N VAL A 161 -18.52 38.37 -9.07
CA VAL A 161 -18.58 37.06 -8.43
C VAL A 161 -20.03 36.68 -8.15
N LEU A 162 -20.54 35.69 -8.88
CA LEU A 162 -21.88 35.14 -8.69
C LEU A 162 -21.88 34.03 -7.64
N MET A 163 -20.79 33.25 -7.56
CA MET A 163 -20.60 32.21 -6.55
C MET A 163 -19.13 32.12 -6.16
N GLU A 164 -18.87 32.04 -4.86
CA GLU A 164 -17.56 31.71 -4.31
C GLU A 164 -17.71 30.87 -3.04
N GLU A 165 -16.60 30.30 -2.59
CA GLU A 165 -16.55 29.64 -1.29
C GLU A 165 -16.69 30.69 -0.18
N GLY A 166 -17.76 30.56 0.61
CA GLY A 166 -18.06 31.44 1.72
C GLY A 166 -17.76 30.79 3.07
N LYS A 167 -17.45 31.61 4.07
CA LYS A 167 -17.35 31.14 5.46
C LYS A 167 -18.75 30.85 5.98
N VAL A 168 -19.03 29.59 6.26
CA VAL A 168 -20.25 29.15 6.96
C VAL A 168 -19.95 29.00 8.45
N VAL A 169 -20.85 29.48 9.29
CA VAL A 169 -20.83 29.21 10.73
C VAL A 169 -21.89 28.16 11.00
N ASP A 170 -21.46 26.96 11.34
CA ASP A 170 -22.33 25.86 11.72
C ASP A 170 -22.50 25.85 13.25
N ILE A 171 -23.76 25.85 13.71
CA ILE A 171 -24.10 25.91 15.13
C ILE A 171 -24.84 24.62 15.47
N GLY A 172 -24.14 23.70 16.12
CA GLY A 172 -24.70 22.45 16.62
C GLY A 172 -24.92 22.45 18.12
N VAL A 173 -25.88 21.64 18.58
CA VAL A 173 -26.13 21.39 20.00
C VAL A 173 -25.68 19.99 20.41
N HIS A 174 -25.19 19.83 21.64
CA HIS A 174 -24.84 18.53 22.21
C HIS A 174 -25.89 18.12 23.25
N PRO A 175 -26.85 17.23 22.92
CA PRO A 175 -28.01 16.94 23.77
C PRO A 175 -27.64 16.47 25.19
N ASN A 176 -26.59 15.66 25.33
CA ASN A 176 -26.12 15.14 26.62
C ASN A 176 -25.55 16.22 27.57
N ARG A 177 -25.42 17.47 27.11
CA ARG A 177 -24.92 18.61 27.89
C ARG A 177 -26.00 19.66 28.14
N LEU A 178 -27.24 19.40 27.73
CA LEU A 178 -28.37 20.30 27.92
C LEU A 178 -29.22 19.82 29.09
N GLU A 179 -29.68 20.76 29.90
CA GLU A 179 -30.77 20.49 30.82
C GLU A 179 -32.09 20.44 30.02
N PRO A 180 -33.07 19.60 30.41
CA PRO A 180 -34.30 19.33 29.64
C PRO A 180 -35.05 20.58 29.14
N ASP A 181 -34.98 21.70 29.86
CA ASP A 181 -35.74 22.93 29.52
C ASP A 181 -34.90 24.02 28.82
N THR A 182 -33.72 23.66 28.29
CA THR A 182 -32.74 24.65 27.78
C THR A 182 -32.92 24.95 26.29
N ILE A 183 -33.43 24.00 25.49
CA ILE A 183 -33.53 24.12 24.02
C ILE A 183 -34.41 25.31 23.63
N GLY A 184 -35.60 25.44 24.20
CA GLY A 184 -36.51 26.55 23.89
C GLY A 184 -35.91 27.94 24.23
N LYS A 185 -35.08 28.04 25.28
CA LYS A 185 -34.39 29.30 25.62
C LYS A 185 -33.27 29.62 24.64
N LEU A 186 -32.54 28.59 24.17
CA LEU A 186 -31.48 28.74 23.18
C LEU A 186 -32.05 29.19 21.84
N VAL A 187 -33.10 28.51 21.36
CA VAL A 187 -33.79 28.85 20.10
C VAL A 187 -34.30 30.28 20.13
N LYS A 188 -34.98 30.67 21.21
CA LYS A 188 -35.45 32.05 21.38
C LYS A 188 -34.29 33.05 21.33
N GLY A 189 -33.19 32.78 22.03
CA GLY A 189 -32.02 33.66 22.04
C GLY A 189 -31.33 33.78 20.67
N LEU A 190 -31.34 32.72 19.86
CA LEU A 190 -30.78 32.74 18.50
C LEU A 190 -31.66 33.52 17.52
N ASN A 191 -32.99 33.31 17.56
CA ASN A 191 -33.94 34.04 16.72
C ASN A 191 -33.98 35.54 17.08
N ASP A 192 -33.91 35.88 18.38
CA ASP A 192 -33.89 37.29 18.83
C ASP A 192 -32.59 38.02 18.41
N GLY A 193 -31.50 37.29 18.20
CA GLY A 193 -30.17 37.85 17.90
C GLY A 193 -29.80 37.90 16.41
N VAL A 194 -30.56 37.21 15.54
CA VAL A 194 -30.29 37.12 14.11
C VAL A 194 -31.59 37.21 13.33
N ASP A 195 -31.80 38.34 12.64
CA ASP A 195 -33.04 38.68 11.92
C ASP A 195 -33.46 37.66 10.84
N SER A 196 -32.54 36.81 10.38
CA SER A 196 -32.81 35.81 9.35
C SER A 196 -32.93 34.37 9.87
N LEU A 197 -32.79 34.14 11.18
CA LEU A 197 -33.00 32.83 11.78
C LEU A 197 -34.47 32.67 12.18
N ASP A 198 -35.09 31.61 11.68
CA ASP A 198 -36.45 31.18 12.02
C ASP A 198 -36.38 29.71 12.44
N LEU A 199 -35.78 29.48 13.62
CA LEU A 199 -35.61 28.14 14.19
C LEU A 199 -36.81 27.81 15.08
N ASP A 200 -37.38 26.62 14.92
CA ASP A 200 -38.38 26.07 15.83
C ASP A 200 -37.75 25.05 16.79
N ALA A 201 -38.11 25.10 18.06
CA ALA A 201 -37.56 24.19 19.08
C ALA A 201 -38.00 22.74 18.86
N ASP A 202 -39.21 22.54 18.33
CA ASP A 202 -39.78 21.24 18.02
C ASP A 202 -39.04 20.53 16.87
N ASP A 203 -38.31 21.29 16.02
CA ASP A 203 -37.48 20.74 14.94
C ASP A 203 -36.13 20.19 15.44
N LEU A 204 -35.82 20.38 16.72
CA LEU A 204 -34.52 20.04 17.33
C LEU A 204 -34.60 18.88 18.34
N GLU A 205 -35.80 18.31 18.57
CA GLU A 205 -36.06 17.14 19.43
C GLU A 205 -36.01 15.81 18.66
#